data_AF-A0A2N0T3A9-F1
#
_entry.id   AF-A0A2N0T3A9-F1
#
_cell.length_a   1.000
_cell.length_b   1.000
_cell.length_c   1.000
_cell.angle_alpha   90.00
_cell.angle_beta   90.00
_cell.angle_gamma   90.00
#
_symmetry.space_group_name_H-M   'P 1'
#
loop_
_entity.id
_entity.type
_entity.pdbx_description
1 polymer ?
#
loop_
_entity_poly.entity_id
_entity_poly.type
_entity_poly.pdbx_seq_one_letter_code
_entity_poly.pdbx_strand_id
1 'polypeptide(L)'
;MYVIETRIKTRSNKTIWMPYKQYRTTNGIENFQKRHQYLFDAGELRVTGNAEPRRSHIKSGEGMLRVGDILHESYGYGMTINKFYEVIALSPSGKTCTIQPIRKITIKGDAYSPYGSEVVPQTEGEDRFCGEPRKGKRIQIGTYAKARAYVKISSYGDAYKMDEKDFERGYYENHLD
;
A
#
# COMPACT_ATOMS: atom_id res chain seq x y z
N MET A 1 -20.34 0.45 15.16
CA MET A 1 -20.76 1.05 13.89
C MET A 1 -21.73 2.18 14.19
N TYR A 2 -21.71 3.30 13.46
CA TYR A 2 -22.79 4.28 13.55
C TYR A 2 -23.99 3.81 12.74
N VAL A 3 -25.18 3.96 13.31
CA VAL A 3 -26.45 3.67 12.66
C VAL A 3 -27.26 4.95 12.63
N ILE A 4 -27.73 5.31 11.45
CA ILE A 4 -28.75 6.34 11.27
C ILE A 4 -30.08 5.63 11.36
N GLU A 5 -30.91 6.04 12.31
CA GLU A 5 -32.26 5.53 12.49
C GLU A 5 -33.26 6.57 12.01
N THR A 6 -34.33 6.10 11.39
CA THR A 6 -35.45 6.92 10.95
C THR A 6 -36.67 6.68 11.82
N ARG A 7 -37.43 7.73 12.06
CA ARG A 7 -38.67 7.72 12.82
C ARG A 7 -39.81 7.21 11.95
N ILE A 8 -40.55 6.23 12.47
CA ILE A 8 -41.71 5.64 11.78
C ILE A 8 -42.89 5.60 12.73
N LYS A 9 -44.06 6.05 12.27
CA LYS A 9 -45.34 5.84 12.95
C LYS A 9 -45.97 4.54 12.46
N THR A 10 -46.30 3.64 13.38
CA THR A 10 -47.00 2.40 13.08
C THR A 10 -48.49 2.67 12.83
N ARG A 11 -49.19 1.66 12.26
CA ARG A 11 -50.66 1.69 12.14
C ARG A 11 -51.39 1.84 13.50
N SER A 12 -50.74 1.43 14.59
CA SER A 12 -51.22 1.61 15.96
C SER A 12 -50.84 2.96 16.59
N ASN A 13 -50.40 3.92 15.78
CA ASN A 13 -49.96 5.26 16.19
C ASN A 13 -48.79 5.27 17.19
N LYS A 14 -48.00 4.19 17.25
CA LYS A 14 -46.77 4.13 18.05
C LYS A 14 -45.60 4.63 17.22
N THR A 15 -44.69 5.37 17.84
CA THR A 15 -43.46 5.81 17.21
C THR A 15 -42.35 4.79 17.47
N ILE A 16 -41.71 4.31 16.42
CA ILE A 16 -40.54 3.43 16.49
C ILE A 16 -39.38 4.01 15.70
N TRP A 17 -38.17 3.61 16.06
CA TRP A 17 -36.95 3.96 15.35
C TRP A 17 -36.43 2.74 14.61
N MET A 18 -36.23 2.86 13.31
CA MET A 18 -35.74 1.76 12.48
C MET A 18 -34.40 2.12 11.84
N PRO A 19 -33.46 1.16 11.73
CA PRO A 19 -32.21 1.38 11.02
C PRO A 19 -32.47 1.79 9.57
N TYR A 20 -31.88 2.90 9.15
CA TYR A 20 -31.98 3.44 7.80
C TYR A 20 -30.66 3.30 7.03
N LYS A 21 -29.56 3.75 7.63
CA LYS A 21 -28.21 3.65 7.04
C LYS A 21 -27.17 3.36 8.10
N GLN A 22 -26.03 2.80 7.69
CA GLN A 22 -24.92 2.50 8.57
C GLN A 22 -23.64 3.12 8.05
N TYR A 23 -22.81 3.63 8.96
CA TYR A 23 -21.51 4.23 8.65
C TYR A 23 -20.46 3.72 9.62
N ARG A 24 -19.29 3.36 9.09
CA ARG A 24 -18.17 2.90 9.91
C ARG A 24 -17.42 4.06 10.58
N THR A 25 -17.38 5.22 9.93
CA THR A 25 -16.52 6.36 10.32
C THR A 25 -17.34 7.60 10.68
N THR A 26 -16.77 8.45 11.55
CA THR A 26 -17.36 9.73 11.95
C THR A 26 -17.54 10.67 10.75
N ASN A 27 -16.53 10.79 9.87
CA ASN A 27 -16.64 11.59 8.64
C ASN A 27 -17.81 11.16 7.74
N GLY A 28 -18.14 9.86 7.72
CA GLY A 28 -19.28 9.34 6.97
C GLY A 28 -20.61 9.87 7.52
N ILE A 29 -20.74 9.89 8.84
CA ILE A 29 -21.89 10.47 9.55
C ILE A 29 -21.96 11.98 9.37
N GLU A 30 -20.86 12.70 9.59
CA GLU A 30 -20.84 14.16 9.46
C GLU A 30 -21.25 14.62 8.06
N ASN A 31 -20.75 13.94 7.02
CA ASN A 31 -21.14 14.23 5.63
C ASN A 31 -22.60 13.87 5.34
N PHE A 32 -23.17 12.90 6.05
CA PHE A 32 -24.59 12.57 5.91
C PHE A 32 -25.46 13.60 6.64
N GLN A 33 -25.10 13.95 7.88
CA GLN A 33 -25.79 14.96 8.69
C GLN A 33 -25.84 16.29 7.98
N LYS A 34 -24.70 16.78 7.46
CA LYS A 34 -24.63 18.03 6.67
C LYS A 34 -25.61 18.04 5.49
N ARG A 35 -25.79 16.91 4.81
CA ARG A 35 -26.69 16.79 3.64
C ARG A 35 -28.17 16.67 4.02
N HIS A 36 -28.47 16.21 5.24
CA HIS A 36 -29.83 15.91 5.69
C HIS A 36 -30.19 16.64 6.98
N GLN A 37 -29.55 17.79 7.24
CA GLN A 37 -29.70 18.55 8.49
C GLN A 37 -31.18 18.79 8.81
N TYR A 38 -31.98 19.14 7.79
CA TYR A 38 -33.43 19.34 7.90
C TYR A 38 -34.20 18.13 8.48
N LEU A 39 -33.77 16.89 8.23
CA LEU A 39 -34.40 15.70 8.81
C LEU A 39 -33.96 15.44 10.25
N PHE A 40 -32.74 15.84 10.61
CA PHE A 40 -32.27 15.78 12.01
C PHE A 40 -32.97 16.85 12.85
N ASP A 41 -33.11 18.07 12.33
CA ASP A 41 -33.79 19.18 13.00
C ASP A 41 -35.29 18.89 13.20
N ALA A 42 -35.93 18.24 12.22
CA ALA A 42 -37.32 17.78 12.33
C ALA A 42 -37.51 16.57 13.28
N GLY A 43 -36.42 16.02 13.84
CA GLY A 43 -36.45 14.82 14.67
C GLY A 43 -36.91 13.57 13.92
N GLU A 44 -36.75 13.52 12.60
CA GLU A 44 -37.05 12.34 11.76
C GLU A 44 -35.87 11.37 11.71
N LEU A 45 -34.64 11.87 11.88
CA LEU A 45 -33.43 11.05 11.93
C LEU A 45 -32.69 11.23 13.26
N ARG A 46 -32.05 10.15 13.71
CA ARG A 46 -31.07 10.20 14.80
C ARG A 46 -29.89 9.29 14.51
N VAL A 47 -28.75 9.58 15.14
CA VAL A 47 -27.55 8.74 15.06
C VAL A 47 -27.39 7.98 16.37
N THR A 48 -27.20 6.68 16.27
CA THR A 48 -26.88 5.79 17.39
C THR A 48 -25.59 5.02 17.11
N GLY A 49 -25.00 4.43 18.15
CA GLY A 49 -23.78 3.63 18.04
C GLY A 49 -22.47 4.44 18.06
N ASN A 50 -21.36 3.73 17.85
CA ASN A 50 -20.01 4.27 17.95
C ASN A 50 -19.19 3.95 16.69
N ALA A 51 -18.17 4.77 16.42
CA ALA A 51 -17.22 4.52 15.34
C ALA A 51 -16.63 3.11 15.46
N GLU A 52 -16.56 2.38 14.35
CA GLU A 52 -15.79 1.14 14.35
C GLU A 52 -14.31 1.45 14.15
N PRO A 53 -13.41 0.80 14.92
CA PRO A 53 -12.00 0.87 14.62
C PRO A 53 -11.78 0.34 13.21
N ARG A 54 -11.20 1.17 12.35
CA ARG A 54 -10.94 0.83 10.95
C ARG A 54 -10.01 -0.37 10.90
N ARG A 55 -10.54 -1.57 10.62
CA ARG A 55 -9.71 -2.75 10.32
C ARG A 55 -9.05 -2.55 8.96
N SER A 56 -7.79 -2.17 8.97
CA SER A 56 -6.93 -2.23 7.80
C SER A 56 -6.60 -3.70 7.54
N HIS A 57 -6.98 -4.24 6.37
CA HIS A 57 -6.50 -5.56 5.93
C HIS A 57 -5.00 -5.55 5.60
N ILE A 58 -4.43 -4.36 5.43
CA ILE A 58 -3.01 -4.14 5.16
C ILE A 58 -2.30 -3.89 6.49
N LYS A 59 -1.32 -4.73 6.81
CA LYS A 59 -0.42 -4.47 7.94
C LYS A 59 0.50 -3.30 7.60
N SER A 60 0.52 -2.29 8.46
CA SER A 60 1.40 -1.12 8.32
C SER A 60 2.85 -1.56 8.50
N GLY A 61 3.73 -1.20 7.57
CA GLY A 61 5.18 -1.36 7.72
C GLY A 61 5.87 -0.12 8.29
N GLU A 62 5.14 0.69 9.05
CA GLU A 62 5.66 1.91 9.69
C GLU A 62 6.92 1.60 10.51
N GLY A 63 7.98 2.38 10.28
CA GLY A 63 9.28 2.19 10.93
C GLY A 63 10.15 1.04 10.40
N MET A 64 9.69 0.27 9.40
CA MET A 64 10.45 -0.88 8.88
C MET A 64 11.44 -0.54 7.76
N LEU A 65 11.27 0.62 7.12
CA LEU A 65 12.21 1.15 6.13
C LEU A 65 13.01 2.33 6.68
N ARG A 66 14.22 2.50 6.16
CA ARG A 66 15.13 3.64 6.38
C ARG A 66 15.58 4.21 5.04
N VAL A 67 16.01 5.47 5.04
CA VAL A 67 16.68 6.05 3.86
C VAL A 67 17.96 5.27 3.59
N GLY A 68 18.19 4.93 2.32
CA GLY A 68 19.27 4.05 1.86
C GLY A 68 18.91 2.56 1.78
N ASP A 69 17.75 2.13 2.29
CA ASP A 69 17.30 0.74 2.10
C ASP A 69 17.06 0.45 0.61
N ILE A 70 17.47 -0.74 0.16
CA ILE A 70 17.23 -1.22 -1.21
C ILE A 70 16.00 -2.14 -1.24
N LEU A 71 15.14 -1.91 -2.23
CA LEU A 71 13.96 -2.70 -2.52
C LEU A 71 14.13 -3.42 -3.85
N HIS A 72 13.76 -4.70 -3.90
CA HIS A 72 13.83 -5.56 -5.07
C HIS A 72 12.44 -5.95 -5.56
N GLU A 73 12.19 -5.73 -6.84
CA GLU A 73 11.02 -6.18 -7.58
C GLU A 73 11.47 -7.20 -8.64
N SER A 74 10.81 -8.34 -8.69
CA SER A 74 10.97 -9.32 -9.76
C SER A 74 9.61 -9.55 -10.43
N TYR A 75 9.58 -9.50 -11.76
CA TYR A 75 8.38 -9.72 -12.53
C TYR A 75 8.70 -10.29 -13.91
N GLY A 76 7.70 -10.90 -14.55
CA GLY A 76 7.80 -11.53 -15.86
C GLY A 76 7.07 -12.86 -15.85
N TYR A 77 6.45 -13.21 -16.99
CA TYR A 77 5.70 -14.46 -17.13
C TYR A 77 6.59 -15.55 -17.74
N GLY A 78 6.99 -15.41 -19.01
CA GLY A 78 8.05 -16.23 -19.64
C GLY A 78 9.47 -15.68 -19.37
N MET A 79 9.57 -14.37 -19.13
CA MET A 79 10.80 -13.68 -18.76
C MET A 79 10.99 -13.59 -17.24
N THR A 80 12.22 -13.29 -16.80
CA THR A 80 12.51 -12.85 -15.42
C THR A 80 13.22 -11.52 -15.45
N ILE A 81 12.56 -10.44 -15.04
CA ILE A 81 13.10 -9.08 -15.02
C ILE A 81 13.23 -8.62 -13.58
N ASN A 82 14.44 -8.17 -13.21
CA ASN A 82 14.70 -7.60 -11.91
C ASN A 82 14.82 -6.07 -11.99
N LYS A 83 14.17 -5.40 -11.04
CA LYS A 83 14.29 -3.96 -10.80
C LYS A 83 14.65 -3.71 -9.35
N PHE A 84 15.49 -2.71 -9.14
CA PHE A 84 15.95 -2.30 -7.82
C PHE A 84 15.61 -0.82 -7.60
N TYR A 85 15.29 -0.49 -6.36
CA TYR A 85 14.95 0.86 -5.95
C TYR A 85 15.63 1.19 -4.62
N GLU A 86 16.08 2.42 -4.45
CA GLU A 86 16.60 2.92 -3.18
C GLU A 86 15.56 3.84 -2.52
N VAL A 87 15.39 3.70 -1.21
CA VAL A 87 14.56 4.62 -0.42
C VAL A 87 15.31 5.93 -0.22
N ILE A 88 14.85 7.01 -0.86
CA ILE A 88 15.52 8.31 -0.79
C ILE A 88 14.88 9.27 0.23
N ALA A 89 13.63 9.01 0.64
CA ALA A 89 12.96 9.80 1.66
C ALA A 89 11.84 9.03 2.35
N LEU A 90 11.52 9.43 3.58
CA LEU A 90 10.39 8.94 4.36
C LEU A 90 9.45 10.10 4.70
N SER A 91 8.15 9.82 4.75
CA SER A 91 7.19 10.78 5.32
C SER A 91 7.46 10.95 6.82
N PRO A 92 7.12 12.12 7.42
CA PRO A 92 7.28 12.34 8.87
C PRO A 92 6.57 11.27 9.72
N SER A 93 5.45 10.73 9.22
CA SER A 93 4.71 9.65 9.89
C SER A 93 5.30 8.25 9.74
N GLY A 94 6.35 8.07 8.93
CA GLY A 94 6.93 6.75 8.62
C GLY A 94 6.01 5.80 7.83
N LYS A 95 4.83 6.24 7.36
CA LYS A 95 3.84 5.39 6.66
C LYS A 95 4.04 5.29 5.16
N THR A 96 4.69 6.30 4.58
CA THR A 96 5.03 6.33 3.16
C THR A 96 6.50 6.70 2.96
N CYS A 97 7.03 6.28 1.82
CA CYS A 97 8.37 6.61 1.36
C CYS A 97 8.37 7.17 -0.07
N THR A 98 9.49 7.79 -0.43
CA THR A 98 9.86 8.05 -1.83
C THR A 98 10.98 7.07 -2.17
N ILE A 99 10.82 6.37 -3.29
CA ILE A 99 11.81 5.44 -3.81
C ILE A 99 12.32 5.95 -5.16
N GLN A 100 13.58 5.71 -5.49
CA GLN A 100 14.13 6.02 -6.80
C GLN A 100 14.71 4.75 -7.42
N PRO A 101 14.46 4.47 -8.71
CA PRO A 101 15.05 3.31 -9.34
C PRO A 101 16.58 3.46 -9.38
N ILE A 102 17.27 2.35 -9.17
CA ILE A 102 18.72 2.27 -9.30
C ILE A 102 19.09 1.26 -10.38
N ARG A 103 20.25 1.47 -10.98
CA ARG A 103 20.84 0.58 -11.97
C ARG A 103 21.12 -0.78 -11.35
N LYS A 104 21.28 -1.76 -12.24
CA LYS A 104 21.74 -3.10 -11.92
C LYS A 104 23.02 -3.38 -12.69
N ILE A 105 23.86 -4.20 -12.09
CA ILE A 105 25.12 -4.65 -12.67
C ILE A 105 24.96 -6.12 -13.02
N THR A 106 25.30 -6.48 -14.26
CA THR A 106 25.42 -7.88 -14.66
C THR A 106 26.74 -8.42 -14.14
N ILE A 107 26.67 -9.43 -13.28
CA ILE A 107 27.86 -10.07 -12.70
C ILE A 107 28.25 -11.34 -13.45
N LYS A 108 27.31 -11.93 -14.22
CA LYS A 108 27.53 -13.15 -15.00
C LYS A 108 26.50 -13.28 -16.11
N GLY A 109 26.92 -13.86 -17.24
CA GLY A 109 26.04 -14.19 -18.36
C GLY A 109 25.57 -12.98 -19.16
N ASP A 110 24.52 -13.18 -19.96
CA ASP A 110 23.91 -12.18 -20.83
C ASP A 110 22.39 -12.34 -20.79
N ALA A 111 21.67 -11.26 -20.51
CA ALA A 111 20.21 -11.27 -20.38
C ALA A 111 19.49 -11.63 -21.68
N TYR A 112 20.16 -11.49 -22.83
CA TYR A 112 19.64 -11.83 -24.16
C TYR A 112 20.10 -13.22 -24.64
N SER A 113 20.85 -13.95 -23.81
CA SER A 113 21.24 -15.34 -24.06
C SER A 113 20.16 -16.31 -23.57
N PRO A 114 19.96 -17.49 -24.21
CA PRO A 114 19.06 -18.54 -23.70
C PRO A 114 19.41 -19.02 -22.29
N TYR A 115 20.63 -18.78 -21.82
CA TYR A 115 21.08 -19.13 -20.47
C TYR A 115 20.82 -18.02 -19.44
N GLY A 116 20.43 -16.82 -19.90
CA GLY A 116 20.20 -15.64 -19.05
C GLY A 116 21.47 -15.07 -18.41
N SER A 117 21.24 -14.21 -17.43
CA SER A 117 22.27 -13.50 -16.66
C SER A 117 21.98 -13.53 -15.16
N GLU A 118 22.97 -13.17 -14.37
CA GLU A 118 22.82 -12.84 -12.95
C GLU A 118 23.12 -11.36 -12.75
N VAL A 119 22.20 -10.66 -12.06
CA VAL A 119 22.27 -9.22 -11.81
C VAL A 119 22.22 -8.90 -10.32
N VAL A 120 22.84 -7.78 -9.94
CA VAL A 120 22.82 -7.22 -8.58
C VAL A 120 22.51 -5.72 -8.62
N PRO A 121 21.98 -5.10 -7.55
CA PRO A 121 21.80 -3.64 -7.52
C PRO A 121 23.16 -2.91 -7.56
N GLN A 122 23.22 -1.80 -8.29
CA GLN A 122 24.34 -0.86 -8.19
C GLN A 122 24.14 0.01 -6.94
N THR A 123 24.89 -0.25 -5.87
CA THR A 123 24.77 0.47 -4.59
C THR A 123 25.72 1.66 -4.46
N GLU A 124 26.71 1.76 -5.33
CA GLU A 124 27.75 2.79 -5.30
C GLU A 124 27.75 3.63 -6.58
N GLY A 125 28.35 4.82 -6.48
CA GLY A 125 28.38 5.82 -7.56
C GLY A 125 27.18 6.76 -7.56
N GLU A 126 27.40 8.00 -8.00
CA GLU A 126 26.33 9.00 -8.15
C GLU A 126 25.41 8.70 -9.35
N ASP A 127 25.94 7.99 -10.35
CA ASP A 127 25.24 7.58 -11.57
C ASP A 127 24.34 6.34 -11.37
N ARG A 128 24.32 5.77 -10.16
CA ARG A 128 23.51 4.59 -9.82
C ARG A 128 22.02 4.85 -9.97
N PHE A 129 21.56 6.08 -9.74
CA PHE A 129 20.15 6.42 -9.89
C PHE A 129 19.78 6.43 -11.37
N CYS A 130 18.69 5.74 -11.71
CA CYS A 130 18.14 5.74 -13.06
C CYS A 130 16.65 6.11 -13.04
N GLY A 131 16.30 7.18 -13.75
CA GLY A 131 14.93 7.67 -13.83
C GLY A 131 14.41 8.41 -12.60
N GLU A 132 13.12 8.73 -12.65
CA GLU A 132 12.47 9.66 -11.74
C GLU A 132 12.07 9.04 -10.38
N PRO A 133 12.16 9.79 -9.28
CA PRO A 133 11.64 9.38 -7.99
C PRO A 133 10.13 9.13 -7.97
N ARG A 134 9.73 8.04 -7.31
CA ARG A 134 8.34 7.65 -7.08
C ARG A 134 7.93 8.00 -5.65
N LYS A 135 7.19 9.09 -5.51
CA LYS A 135 6.78 9.66 -4.22
C LYS A 135 5.56 8.96 -3.62
N GLY A 136 5.43 9.03 -2.30
CA GLY A 136 4.20 8.67 -1.58
C GLY A 136 3.85 7.17 -1.57
N LYS A 137 4.84 6.29 -1.77
CA LYS A 137 4.63 4.85 -1.76
C LYS A 137 4.34 4.37 -0.34
N ARG A 138 3.20 3.69 -0.15
CA ARG A 138 2.79 3.16 1.15
C ARG A 138 3.63 1.95 1.53
N ILE A 139 4.19 2.00 2.74
CA ILE A 139 4.99 0.92 3.32
C ILE A 139 4.05 -0.10 3.96
N GLN A 140 4.18 -1.35 3.56
CA GLN A 140 3.29 -2.44 3.94
C GLN A 140 4.11 -3.65 4.38
N ILE A 141 3.53 -4.54 5.18
CA ILE A 141 4.16 -5.81 5.57
C ILE A 141 3.54 -6.92 4.74
N GLY A 142 4.39 -7.69 4.05
CA GLY A 142 3.96 -8.84 3.26
C GLY A 142 3.29 -9.89 4.14
N THR A 143 2.12 -10.37 3.72
CA THR A 143 1.35 -11.39 4.46
C THR A 143 1.97 -12.78 4.38
N TYR A 144 2.72 -13.06 3.30
CA TYR A 144 3.20 -14.40 2.97
C TYR A 144 4.74 -14.49 2.84
N ALA A 145 5.39 -13.50 2.21
CA ALA A 145 6.84 -13.49 2.04
C ALA A 145 7.55 -12.91 3.27
N LYS A 146 7.96 -13.78 4.21
CA LYS A 146 8.93 -13.50 5.29
C LYS A 146 8.62 -12.29 6.20
N ALA A 147 7.36 -11.83 6.25
CA ALA A 147 6.95 -10.61 6.94
C ALA A 147 7.83 -9.38 6.62
N ARG A 148 8.36 -9.30 5.39
CA ARG A 148 9.21 -8.19 4.96
C ARG A 148 8.38 -6.96 4.62
N ALA A 149 8.98 -5.79 4.85
CA ALA A 149 8.43 -4.54 4.37
C ALA A 149 8.49 -4.51 2.83
N TYR A 150 7.43 -4.01 2.21
CA TYR A 150 7.35 -3.84 0.78
C TYR A 150 6.56 -2.58 0.42
N VAL A 151 6.72 -2.16 -0.83
CA VAL A 151 5.94 -1.10 -1.45
C VAL A 151 5.36 -1.56 -2.77
N LYS A 152 4.14 -1.12 -3.07
CA LYS A 152 3.49 -1.42 -4.34
C LYS A 152 4.03 -0.50 -5.43
N ILE A 153 4.64 -1.10 -6.44
CA ILE A 153 5.19 -0.41 -7.61
C ILE A 153 4.10 -0.16 -8.64
N SER A 154 3.33 -1.21 -8.96
CA SER A 154 2.22 -1.21 -9.92
C SER A 154 1.08 -2.13 -9.44
N SER A 155 0.02 -2.30 -10.25
CA SER A 155 -1.05 -3.25 -9.92
C SER A 155 -0.54 -4.69 -9.74
N TYR A 156 0.53 -5.06 -10.45
CA TYR A 156 1.10 -6.40 -10.52
C TYR A 156 2.52 -6.51 -9.96
N GLY A 157 3.08 -5.42 -9.43
CA GLY A 157 4.48 -5.35 -9.02
C GLY A 157 4.61 -4.83 -7.59
N ASP A 158 5.26 -5.61 -6.74
CA ASP A 158 5.59 -5.29 -5.37
C ASP A 158 7.12 -5.37 -5.20
N ALA A 159 7.72 -4.33 -4.60
CA ALA A 159 9.16 -4.29 -4.31
C ALA A 159 9.38 -4.52 -2.82
N TYR A 160 10.12 -5.57 -2.48
CA TYR A 160 10.40 -6.00 -1.10
C TYR A 160 11.76 -5.49 -0.64
N LYS A 161 11.87 -5.14 0.65
CA LYS A 161 13.16 -4.80 1.27
C LYS A 161 14.13 -5.98 1.15
N MET A 162 15.33 -5.68 0.69
CA MET A 162 16.47 -6.60 0.71
C MET A 162 17.08 -6.63 2.10
N ASP A 163 17.45 -7.82 2.56
CA ASP A 163 18.26 -8.02 3.77
C ASP A 163 19.72 -8.32 3.37
N GLU A 164 20.66 -8.38 4.32
CA GLU A 164 22.08 -8.64 4.05
C GLU A 164 22.32 -9.85 3.13
N LYS A 165 21.64 -10.98 3.40
CA LYS A 165 21.72 -12.21 2.60
C LYS A 165 21.23 -12.05 1.16
N ASP A 166 20.39 -11.05 0.90
CA ASP A 166 19.91 -10.76 -0.45
C ASP A 166 20.99 -10.09 -1.31
N PHE A 167 21.97 -9.41 -0.69
CA PHE A 167 23.11 -8.80 -1.38
C PHE A 167 24.23 -9.80 -1.68
N GLU A 168 24.28 -10.94 -0.98
CA GLU A 168 25.27 -12.00 -1.19
C GLU A 168 25.01 -12.85 -2.44
N ARG A 169 23.85 -12.69 -3.10
CA ARG A 169 23.43 -13.50 -4.24
C ARG A 169 23.23 -12.68 -5.51
N GLY A 170 23.47 -13.32 -6.65
CA GLY A 170 22.99 -12.85 -7.95
C GLY A 170 21.51 -13.16 -8.15
N TYR A 171 20.81 -12.27 -8.85
CA TYR A 171 19.41 -12.48 -9.25
C TYR A 171 19.36 -12.92 -10.70
N TYR A 172 18.79 -14.10 -10.94
CA TYR A 172 18.61 -14.60 -12.30
C TYR A 172 17.72 -13.65 -13.12
N GLU A 173 18.16 -13.32 -14.32
CA GLU A 173 17.49 -12.42 -15.24
C GLU A 173 17.53 -12.99 -16.67
N ASN A 174 16.36 -13.06 -17.30
CA ASN A 174 16.17 -13.54 -18.67
C ASN A 174 15.14 -12.65 -19.38
N HIS A 175 15.50 -12.16 -20.56
CA HIS A 175 14.65 -11.29 -21.38
C HIS A 175 14.04 -12.01 -22.59
N LEU A 176 14.22 -13.32 -22.70
CA LEU A 176 13.58 -14.16 -23.71
C LEU A 176 12.23 -14.66 -23.17
N ASP A 177 11.16 -14.46 -23.94
CA ASP A 177 9.79 -14.91 -23.65
C ASP A 177 9.49 -16.25 -24.34
#